data_AF-A0A2S9G6N5-F1
#
_entry.id   AF-A0A2S9G6N5-F1
#
_cell.length_a   1.000
_cell.length_b   1.000
_cell.length_c   1.000
_cell.angle_alpha   90.00
_cell.angle_beta   90.00
_cell.angle_gamma   90.00
#
_symmetry.space_group_name_H-M   'P 1'
#
loop_
_entity.id
_entity.type
_entity.pdbx_description
1 polymer ?
#
loop_
_entity_poly.entity_id
_entity_poly.type
_entity_poly.pdbx_seq_one_letter_code
_entity_poly.pdbx_strand_id
1 'polypeptide(L)'
;RNVVDYHAQIEQAAFEPNNVVPGTGLSPDKMLLARGFSYSDANRARLGVNYKQIPVNEPHTEVRAYSKDGAMRIRNATDPVYAP
;
A
#
# COMPACT_ATOMS: atom_id res chain seq x y z
N ARG A 1 21.25 -7.27 0.64
CA ARG A 1 22.07 -6.44 -0.28
C ARG A 1 21.85 -4.99 0.10
N ASN A 2 22.88 -4.14 0.05
CA ASN A 2 22.72 -2.71 0.28
C ASN A 2 21.86 -2.07 -0.81
N VAL A 3 21.10 -1.04 -0.45
CA VAL A 3 20.30 -0.25 -1.39
C VAL A 3 21.19 0.58 -2.31
N VAL A 4 20.68 0.89 -3.49
CA VAL A 4 21.34 1.75 -4.47
C VAL A 4 20.95 3.22 -4.23
N ASP A 5 19.68 3.47 -3.90
CA ASP A 5 19.16 4.79 -3.55
C ASP A 5 18.43 4.69 -2.21
N TYR A 6 18.93 5.42 -1.23
CA TYR A 6 18.38 5.42 0.12
C TYR A 6 17.00 6.09 0.18
N HIS A 7 16.78 7.20 -0.54
CA HIS A 7 15.49 7.88 -0.49
C HIS A 7 14.40 7.04 -1.17
N ALA A 8 14.67 6.56 -2.38
CA ALA A 8 13.68 5.80 -3.14
C ALA A 8 13.36 4.43 -2.53
N GLN A 9 14.33 3.78 -1.87
CA GLN A 9 14.18 2.40 -1.37
C GLN A 9 14.00 2.29 0.15
N ILE A 10 14.41 3.28 0.95
CA ILE A 10 14.26 3.26 2.41
C ILE A 10 13.25 4.30 2.86
N GLU A 11 13.45 5.59 2.54
CA GLU A 11 12.56 6.66 3.02
C GLU A 11 11.13 6.53 2.47
N GLN A 12 10.98 6.04 1.23
CA GLN A 12 9.67 5.83 0.62
C GLN A 12 9.05 4.47 0.92
N ALA A 13 9.74 3.58 1.64
CA ALA A 13 9.18 2.30 2.04
C ALA A 13 7.98 2.52 2.99
N ALA A 14 6.92 1.73 2.79
CA ALA A 14 5.66 1.85 3.52
C ALA A 14 5.23 0.49 4.07
N PHE A 15 5.37 0.31 5.38
CA PHE A 15 5.01 -0.92 6.08
C PHE A 15 3.70 -0.76 6.85
N GLU A 16 2.85 -1.78 6.85
CA GLU A 16 1.51 -1.71 7.48
C GLU A 16 1.09 -3.09 7.99
N PRO A 17 0.57 -3.22 9.23
CA PRO A 17 0.07 -4.50 9.74
C PRO A 17 -1.16 -5.03 8.99
N ASN A 18 -1.88 -4.16 8.27
CA ASN A 18 -3.05 -4.54 7.49
C ASN A 18 -2.70 -5.16 6.12
N ASN A 19 -1.42 -5.16 5.72
CA ASN A 19 -0.97 -5.91 4.53
C ASN A 19 -0.83 -7.41 4.86
N VAL A 20 -1.94 -8.04 5.24
CA VAL A 20 -2.03 -9.47 5.55
C VAL A 20 -2.15 -10.32 4.29
N VAL A 21 -1.69 -11.57 4.37
CA VAL A 21 -1.83 -12.57 3.31
C VAL A 21 -2.81 -13.69 3.75
N PRO A 22 -3.46 -14.41 2.81
CA PRO A 22 -4.34 -15.52 3.16
C PRO A 22 -3.66 -16.52 4.10
N GLY A 23 -4.38 -16.93 5.16
CA GLY A 23 -3.83 -17.77 6.24
C GLY A 23 -3.27 -17.01 7.44
N THR A 24 -3.25 -15.67 7.40
CA THR A 24 -2.87 -14.79 8.53
C THR A 24 -3.98 -13.79 8.83
N GLY A 25 -3.96 -13.18 10.02
CA GLY A 25 -4.97 -12.20 10.42
C GLY A 25 -4.63 -11.47 11.71
N LEU A 26 -5.42 -10.43 12.00
CA LEU A 26 -5.29 -9.67 13.24
C LEU A 26 -6.03 -10.38 14.37
N SER A 27 -5.44 -10.42 15.55
CA SER A 27 -6.12 -10.86 16.78
C SER A 27 -6.99 -9.73 17.37
N PRO A 28 -7.85 -10.01 18.37
CA PRO A 28 -8.61 -8.99 19.11
C PRO A 28 -7.77 -8.04 19.98
N ASP A 29 -6.45 -7.97 19.80
CA ASP A 29 -5.58 -7.02 20.49
C ASP A 29 -5.94 -5.59 20.06
N LYS A 30 -6.36 -4.76 21.02
CA LYS A 30 -6.79 -3.37 20.77
C LYS A 30 -5.70 -2.52 20.12
N MET A 31 -4.44 -2.72 20.49
CA MET A 31 -3.31 -2.01 19.91
C MET A 31 -3.07 -2.47 18.48
N LEU A 32 -3.16 -3.78 18.21
CA LEU A 32 -3.01 -4.30 16.86
C LEU A 32 -4.12 -3.79 15.93
N LEU A 33 -5.36 -3.76 16.39
CA LEU A 33 -6.50 -3.25 15.62
C LEU A 33 -6.33 -1.75 15.29
N ALA A 34 -5.89 -0.93 16.26
CA ALA A 34 -5.59 0.48 16.01
C ALA A 34 -4.46 0.66 14.98
N ARG A 35 -3.45 -0.22 15.02
CA ARG A 35 -2.36 -0.25 14.04
C ARG A 35 -2.80 -0.72 12.65
N GLY A 36 -3.87 -1.50 12.56
CA GLY A 36 -4.47 -1.93 11.28
C GLY A 36 -4.96 -0.75 10.43
N PHE A 37 -5.39 0.35 11.04
CA PHE A 37 -5.83 1.54 10.32
C PHE A 37 -4.71 2.58 10.16
N SER A 38 -4.04 2.92 11.27
CA SER A 38 -3.18 4.12 11.39
C SER A 38 -2.02 4.20 10.41
N TYR A 39 -1.37 3.09 10.04
CA TYR A 39 -0.22 3.13 9.13
C TYR A 39 -0.63 3.53 7.72
N SER A 40 -1.76 3.01 7.24
CA SER A 40 -2.28 3.35 5.90
C SER A 40 -2.71 4.81 5.81
N ASP A 41 -3.24 5.37 6.91
CA ASP A 41 -3.60 6.78 7.02
C ASP A 41 -2.36 7.67 6.94
N ALA A 42 -1.35 7.38 7.78
CA ALA A 42 -0.09 8.10 7.78
C ALA A 42 0.63 8.06 6.41
N ASN A 43 0.64 6.90 5.74
CA ASN A 43 1.27 6.78 4.42
C ASN A 43 0.56 7.60 3.34
N ARG A 44 -0.77 7.73 3.39
CA ARG A 44 -1.51 8.60 2.45
C ARG A 44 -1.14 10.07 2.62
N ALA A 45 -0.97 10.53 3.86
CA ALA A 45 -0.53 11.90 4.12
C ALA A 45 0.94 12.12 3.74
N ARG A 46 1.81 11.14 4.00
CA ARG A 46 3.26 11.24 3.80
C ARG A 46 3.71 11.06 2.34
N LEU A 47 3.13 10.10 1.62
CA LEU A 47 3.57 9.67 0.28
C LEU A 47 2.48 9.85 -0.80
N GLY A 48 1.28 10.24 -0.40
CA GLY A 48 0.14 10.39 -1.29
C GLY A 48 -0.70 9.12 -1.44
N VAL A 49 -1.89 9.25 -2.02
CA VAL A 49 -2.89 8.17 -2.08
C VAL A 49 -2.46 6.95 -2.89
N ASN A 50 -1.58 7.12 -3.88
CA ASN A 50 -1.05 6.05 -4.74
C ASN A 50 0.32 5.53 -4.28
N TYR A 51 0.72 5.72 -3.01
CA TYR A 51 2.03 5.27 -2.49
C TYR A 51 2.35 3.78 -2.70
N LYS A 52 1.33 2.94 -2.86
CA LYS A 52 1.48 1.50 -3.20
C LYS A 52 1.98 1.25 -4.63
N GLN A 53 2.03 2.29 -5.49
CA GLN A 53 2.59 2.25 -6.84
C GLN A 53 4.07 2.68 -6.88
N ILE A 54 4.64 3.12 -5.75
CA ILE A 54 6.08 3.38 -5.67
C ILE A 54 6.83 2.05 -5.77
N PRO A 55 7.87 1.89 -6.60
CA PRO A 55 8.49 0.60 -6.90
C PRO A 55 8.87 -0.27 -5.69
N VAL A 56 9.29 0.34 -4.57
CA VAL A 56 9.64 -0.41 -3.35
C VAL A 56 8.42 -0.96 -2.59
N ASN A 57 7.24 -0.39 -2.82
CA ASN A 57 5.98 -0.78 -2.19
C ASN A 57 5.10 -1.63 -3.11
N GLU A 58 5.47 -1.76 -4.39
CA GLU A 58 4.69 -2.54 -5.35
C GLU A 58 4.80 -4.05 -5.03
N PRO A 59 3.68 -4.79 -5.05
CA PRO A 59 3.72 -6.23 -4.90
C PRO A 59 4.32 -6.88 -6.15
N HIS A 60 4.93 -8.05 -5.96
CA HIS A 60 5.47 -8.85 -7.06
C HIS A 60 4.39 -9.56 -7.89
N THR A 61 3.16 -9.62 -7.40
CA THR A 61 2.02 -10.26 -8.07
C THR A 61 1.12 -9.22 -8.75
N GLU A 62 0.33 -9.66 -9.72
CA GLU A 62 -0.66 -8.80 -10.37
C GLU A 62 -1.68 -8.26 -9.36
N VAL A 63 -1.96 -6.96 -9.44
CA VAL A 63 -2.97 -6.29 -8.61
C VAL A 63 -4.17 -5.96 -9.46
N ARG A 64 -5.33 -6.54 -9.12
CA ARG A 64 -6.63 -6.20 -9.69
C ARG A 64 -7.51 -5.60 -8.60
N ALA A 65 -7.71 -4.29 -8.67
CA ALA A 65 -8.47 -3.56 -7.67
C ALA A 65 -9.29 -2.45 -8.33
N TYR A 66 -10.45 -2.12 -7.75
CA TYR A 66 -11.32 -1.03 -8.21
C TYR A 66 -10.80 0.39 -7.85
N SER A 67 -9.58 0.51 -7.35
CA SER A 67 -8.98 1.82 -7.03
C SER A 67 -8.56 2.57 -8.29
N LYS A 68 -9.18 3.72 -8.53
CA LYS A 68 -8.93 4.60 -9.67
C LYS A 68 -8.44 5.99 -9.22
N ASP A 69 -7.81 6.72 -10.15
CA ASP A 69 -7.42 8.12 -10.03
C ASP A 69 -6.45 8.37 -8.86
N GLY A 70 -6.62 9.51 -8.17
CA GLY A 70 -5.71 9.94 -7.11
C GLY A 70 -4.45 10.63 -7.62
N ALA A 71 -3.82 11.42 -6.76
CA ALA A 71 -2.56 12.10 -7.08
C ALA A 71 -1.46 11.09 -7.45
N MET A 72 -0.61 11.45 -8.42
CA MET A 72 0.54 10.66 -8.87
C MET A 72 0.19 9.24 -9.34
N ARG A 73 -0.96 9.08 -10.02
CA ARG A 73 -1.32 7.81 -10.66
C ARG A 73 -0.38 7.50 -11.82
N ILE A 74 0.27 6.31 -11.80
CA ILE A 74 1.19 5.88 -12.86
C ILE A 74 0.66 4.71 -13.70
N ARG A 75 -0.28 3.90 -13.17
CA ARG A 75 -0.88 2.78 -13.88
C ARG A 75 -2.24 3.16 -14.47
N ASN A 76 -2.46 2.88 -15.75
CA ASN A 76 -3.77 3.09 -16.39
C ASN A 76 -4.82 2.16 -15.78
N ALA A 77 -6.04 2.66 -15.61
CA ALA A 77 -7.20 1.84 -15.26
C ALA A 77 -7.97 1.49 -16.54
N THR A 78 -7.89 0.23 -16.96
CA THR A 78 -8.55 -0.27 -18.18
C THR A 78 -9.86 -0.99 -17.89
N ASP A 79 -9.99 -1.54 -16.69
CA ASP A 79 -11.13 -2.35 -16.29
C ASP A 79 -12.33 -1.48 -15.85
N PRO A 80 -13.56 -2.02 -15.90
CA PRO A 80 -14.73 -1.34 -15.36
C PRO A 80 -14.51 -0.88 -13.91
N VAL A 81 -14.95 0.33 -13.60
CA VAL A 81 -14.74 0.97 -12.28
C VAL A 81 -15.68 0.45 -11.19
N TYR A 82 -16.58 -0.46 -11.53
CA TYR A 82 -17.57 -1.04 -10.65
C TYR A 82 -17.70 -2.55 -10.90
N ALA A 83 -18.12 -3.27 -9.88
CA ALA A 83 -18.67 -4.62 -9.97
C ALA A 83 -20.20 -4.49 -9.84
N PRO A 84 -21.01 -5.39 -10.44
CA PRO A 84 -22.46 -5.33 -10.32
C PRO A 84 -22.95 -5.35 -8.87
#